data_AF-A0A2S0L364-F1
#
_entry.id   AF-A0A2S0L364-F1
#
_cell.length_a   1.000
_cell.length_b   1.000
_cell.length_c   1.000
_cell.angle_alpha   90.00
_cell.angle_beta   90.00
_cell.angle_gamma   90.00
#
_symmetry.space_group_name_H-M   'P 1'
#
loop_
_entity.id
_entity.type
_entity.pdbx_description
1 polymer ?
#
loop_
_entity_poly.entity_id
_entity_poly.type
_entity_poly.pdbx_seq_one_letter_code
_entity_poly.pdbx_strand_id
1 'polypeptide(L)'
;MKYTIETMDNELCNLESNDEKARKKASSHFMRAACKELGTKDTKQIKVWFITNTDRYISAIKKETNIDTIWNNVYTLQSFCARYIHLSHLYKADSDIITEDKINHFEEESKKYVRYLLETQKHPKVLQAVASFFWIYEEAFVWDVFIKVLEKKRDKLTLSHIKIAIRQCYSSSQSNQVKKYMSEQQREELIAILKEKNILQKEISLLENM
;
A
#
# COMPACT_ATOMS: atom_id res chain seq x y z
N MET A 1 -19.39 -18.35 -0.96
CA MET A 1 -18.71 -17.05 -1.20
C MET A 1 -17.41 -17.10 -0.41
N LYS A 2 -16.27 -16.67 -0.96
CA LYS A 2 -14.97 -16.95 -0.30
C LYS A 2 -14.67 -15.99 0.86
N TYR A 3 -15.24 -14.79 0.80
CA TYR A 3 -14.98 -13.72 1.75
C TYR A 3 -16.26 -13.38 2.52
N THR A 4 -16.90 -14.38 3.13
CA THR A 4 -18.05 -14.13 4.01
C THR A 4 -17.61 -13.36 5.26
N ILE A 5 -18.54 -12.62 5.91
CA ILE A 5 -18.28 -11.95 7.19
C ILE A 5 -17.69 -12.95 8.19
N GLU A 6 -18.35 -14.11 8.36
CA GLU A 6 -17.87 -15.20 9.22
C GLU A 6 -16.46 -15.67 8.86
N THR A 7 -16.16 -15.85 7.58
CA THR A 7 -14.81 -16.28 7.15
C THR A 7 -13.78 -15.21 7.48
N MET A 8 -14.09 -13.94 7.24
CA MET A 8 -13.17 -12.83 7.51
C MET A 8 -12.98 -12.61 9.02
N ASP A 9 -14.03 -12.77 9.83
CA ASP A 9 -13.94 -12.71 11.30
C ASP A 9 -13.07 -13.84 11.86
N ASN A 10 -13.21 -15.06 11.33
CA ASN A 10 -12.36 -16.18 11.70
C ASN A 10 -10.89 -15.92 11.34
N GLU A 11 -10.61 -15.33 10.19
CA GLU A 11 -9.24 -14.96 9.81
C GLU A 11 -8.70 -13.78 10.63
N LEU A 12 -9.56 -12.88 11.11
CA LEU A 12 -9.16 -11.83 12.06
C LEU A 12 -8.74 -12.43 13.41
N CYS A 13 -9.47 -13.43 13.91
CA CYS A 13 -9.04 -14.18 15.10
C CYS A 13 -7.69 -14.87 14.88
N ASN A 14 -7.41 -15.38 13.68
CA ASN A 14 -6.11 -15.95 13.34
C ASN A 14 -4.99 -14.88 13.32
N LEU A 15 -5.27 -13.64 12.87
CA LEU A 15 -4.32 -12.52 12.97
C LEU A 15 -4.00 -12.14 14.42
N GLU A 16 -4.97 -12.27 15.32
CA GLU A 16 -4.81 -11.99 16.75
C GLU A 16 -4.13 -13.12 17.52
N SER A 17 -3.92 -14.28 16.87
CA SER A 17 -3.34 -15.46 17.51
C SER A 17 -1.84 -15.35 17.76
N ASN A 18 -1.34 -16.11 18.74
CA ASN A 18 0.09 -16.21 19.01
C ASN A 18 0.84 -17.09 17.98
N ASP A 19 0.13 -17.85 17.14
CA ASP A 19 0.73 -18.69 16.11
C ASP A 19 1.12 -17.87 14.87
N GLU A 20 2.43 -17.71 14.64
CA GLU A 20 2.97 -17.02 13.48
C GLU A 20 2.48 -17.61 12.14
N LYS A 21 2.33 -18.93 12.06
CA LYS A 21 1.86 -19.60 10.83
C LYS A 21 0.40 -19.26 10.56
N ALA A 22 -0.44 -19.21 11.60
CA ALA A 22 -1.82 -18.78 11.50
C ALA A 22 -1.91 -17.31 11.09
N ARG A 23 -1.14 -16.40 11.73
CA ARG A 23 -1.09 -14.97 11.36
C ARG A 23 -0.66 -14.77 9.91
N LYS A 24 0.38 -15.47 9.45
CA LYS A 24 0.86 -15.39 8.06
C LYS A 24 -0.20 -15.84 7.05
N LYS A 25 -0.90 -16.94 7.34
CA LYS A 25 -2.00 -17.45 6.51
C LYS A 25 -3.16 -16.43 6.46
N ALA A 26 -3.54 -15.87 7.58
CA ALA A 26 -4.60 -14.88 7.69
C ALA A 26 -4.25 -13.56 6.98
N SER A 27 -3.04 -13.04 7.17
CA SER A 27 -2.52 -11.88 6.42
C SER A 27 -2.60 -12.10 4.91
N SER A 28 -2.24 -13.31 4.45
CA SER A 28 -2.35 -13.69 3.03
C SER A 28 -3.81 -13.83 2.56
N HIS A 29 -4.74 -14.14 3.46
CA HIS A 29 -6.18 -14.12 3.18
C HIS A 29 -6.66 -12.69 2.91
N PHE A 30 -6.38 -11.76 3.83
CA PHE A 30 -6.79 -10.36 3.71
C PHE A 30 -6.15 -9.66 2.52
N MET A 31 -4.87 -9.91 2.25
CA MET A 31 -4.20 -9.43 1.04
C MET A 31 -4.95 -9.86 -0.23
N ARG A 32 -5.31 -11.14 -0.33
CA ARG A 32 -6.07 -11.65 -1.48
C ARG A 32 -7.48 -11.09 -1.57
N ALA A 33 -8.10 -10.71 -0.45
CA ALA A 33 -9.39 -10.02 -0.44
C ALA A 33 -9.22 -8.58 -0.99
N ALA A 34 -8.28 -7.80 -0.44
CA ALA A 34 -8.02 -6.43 -0.88
C ALA A 34 -7.55 -6.33 -2.34
N CYS A 35 -6.91 -7.38 -2.88
CA CYS A 35 -6.50 -7.44 -4.28
C CYS A 35 -7.61 -7.88 -5.26
N LYS A 36 -8.81 -8.27 -4.80
CA LYS A 36 -9.90 -8.65 -5.71
C LYS A 36 -10.36 -7.48 -6.57
N GLU A 37 -10.67 -7.78 -7.83
CA GLU A 37 -11.27 -6.82 -8.77
C GLU A 37 -12.62 -6.30 -8.26
N LEU A 38 -12.88 -5.02 -8.53
CA LEU A 38 -14.19 -4.41 -8.27
C LEU A 38 -15.26 -5.01 -9.19
N GLY A 39 -16.52 -4.93 -8.77
CA GLY A 39 -17.66 -5.45 -9.53
C GLY A 39 -17.84 -6.97 -9.42
N THR A 40 -16.95 -7.68 -8.73
CA THR A 40 -17.15 -9.09 -8.38
C THR A 40 -18.19 -9.24 -7.28
N LYS A 41 -18.79 -10.44 -7.17
CA LYS A 41 -19.78 -10.77 -6.11
C LYS A 41 -19.26 -10.58 -4.67
N ASP A 42 -17.94 -10.60 -4.47
CA ASP A 42 -17.32 -10.44 -3.16
C ASP A 42 -17.09 -8.94 -2.80
N THR A 43 -17.18 -8.02 -3.78
CA THR A 43 -16.76 -6.61 -3.64
C THR A 43 -17.47 -5.90 -2.49
N LYS A 44 -18.81 -5.98 -2.43
CA LYS A 44 -19.61 -5.34 -1.38
C LYS A 44 -19.21 -5.84 0.00
N GLN A 45 -19.07 -7.15 0.15
CA GLN A 45 -18.80 -7.78 1.44
C GLN A 45 -17.40 -7.44 1.96
N ILE A 46 -16.39 -7.49 1.10
CA ILE A 46 -15.02 -7.11 1.44
C ILE A 46 -14.99 -5.65 1.92
N LYS A 47 -15.66 -4.75 1.18
CA LYS A 47 -15.71 -3.32 1.55
C LYS A 47 -16.39 -3.10 2.90
N VAL A 48 -17.58 -3.66 3.09
CA VAL A 48 -18.31 -3.54 4.36
C VAL A 48 -17.47 -4.06 5.53
N TRP A 49 -16.82 -5.20 5.36
CA TRP A 49 -16.05 -5.83 6.43
C TRP A 49 -14.87 -4.98 6.89
N PHE A 50 -14.03 -4.50 5.96
CA PHE A 50 -12.87 -3.67 6.32
C PHE A 50 -13.29 -2.36 7.00
N ILE A 51 -14.31 -1.68 6.46
CA ILE A 51 -14.79 -0.42 7.01
C ILE A 51 -15.37 -0.61 8.43
N THR A 52 -16.10 -1.70 8.66
CA THR A 52 -16.73 -1.97 9.97
C THR A 52 -15.73 -2.45 11.02
N ASN A 53 -14.65 -3.13 10.59
CA ASN A 53 -13.66 -3.74 11.50
C ASN A 53 -12.34 -2.96 11.59
N THR A 54 -12.32 -1.70 11.16
CA THR A 54 -11.12 -0.84 11.10
C THR A 54 -10.24 -0.97 12.36
N ASP A 55 -10.77 -0.64 13.53
CA ASP A 55 -9.98 -0.53 14.76
C ASP A 55 -9.40 -1.88 15.20
N ARG A 56 -10.22 -2.94 15.13
CA ARG A 56 -9.81 -4.29 15.51
C ARG A 56 -8.76 -4.83 14.53
N TYR A 57 -8.98 -4.63 13.23
CA TYR A 57 -8.04 -5.06 12.20
C TYR A 57 -6.68 -4.33 12.32
N ILE A 58 -6.69 -3.00 12.46
CA ILE A 58 -5.46 -2.21 12.64
C ILE A 58 -4.74 -2.61 13.94
N SER A 59 -5.48 -2.82 15.03
CA SER A 59 -4.91 -3.29 16.30
C SER A 59 -4.28 -4.67 16.20
N ALA A 60 -4.87 -5.59 15.43
CA ALA A 60 -4.33 -6.92 15.21
C ALA A 60 -3.01 -6.89 14.43
N ILE A 61 -2.96 -6.16 13.31
CA ILE A 61 -1.75 -6.10 12.49
C ILE A 61 -0.60 -5.32 13.15
N LYS A 62 -0.90 -4.38 14.06
CA LYS A 62 0.10 -3.58 14.79
C LYS A 62 1.00 -4.42 15.70
N LYS A 63 0.54 -5.59 16.13
CA LYS A 63 1.31 -6.53 16.97
C LYS A 63 2.30 -7.39 16.18
N GLU A 64 2.24 -7.35 14.85
CA GLU A 64 3.08 -8.20 14.02
C GLU A 64 4.54 -7.75 14.02
N THR A 65 5.45 -8.72 14.08
CA THR A 65 6.90 -8.51 14.09
C THR A 65 7.58 -9.17 12.90
N ASN A 66 6.94 -10.16 12.25
CA ASN A 66 7.47 -10.81 11.06
C ASN A 66 7.46 -9.85 9.87
N ILE A 67 8.62 -9.61 9.28
CA ILE A 67 8.84 -8.67 8.17
C ILE A 67 7.98 -8.96 6.94
N ASP A 68 7.81 -10.24 6.57
CA ASP A 68 7.00 -10.61 5.41
C ASP A 68 5.52 -10.37 5.68
N THR A 69 5.06 -10.67 6.90
CA THR A 69 3.67 -10.44 7.30
C THR A 69 3.37 -8.94 7.42
N ILE A 70 4.29 -8.12 7.96
CA ILE A 70 4.18 -6.66 7.98
C ILE A 70 4.04 -6.13 6.55
N TRP A 71 4.89 -6.57 5.62
CA TRP A 71 4.82 -6.17 4.22
C TRP A 71 3.45 -6.51 3.61
N ASN A 72 2.95 -7.73 3.82
CA ASN A 72 1.64 -8.16 3.34
C ASN A 72 0.51 -7.30 3.93
N ASN A 73 0.59 -6.97 5.21
CA ASN A 73 -0.42 -6.14 5.88
C ASN A 73 -0.43 -4.72 5.30
N VAL A 74 0.73 -4.09 5.10
CA VAL A 74 0.81 -2.76 4.45
C VAL A 74 0.31 -2.82 3.01
N TYR A 75 0.68 -3.85 2.25
CA TYR A 75 0.20 -4.02 0.87
C TYR A 75 -1.32 -4.27 0.80
N THR A 76 -1.90 -4.91 1.82
CA THR A 76 -3.35 -5.07 1.97
C THR A 76 -4.02 -3.70 2.13
N LEU A 77 -3.51 -2.85 3.04
CA LEU A 77 -4.04 -1.50 3.23
C LEU A 77 -3.91 -0.67 1.95
N GLN A 78 -2.74 -0.67 1.31
CA GLN A 78 -2.51 0.02 0.05
C GLN A 78 -3.52 -0.43 -1.02
N SER A 79 -3.68 -1.74 -1.20
CA SER A 79 -4.59 -2.31 -2.18
C SER A 79 -6.04 -1.96 -1.89
N PHE A 80 -6.44 -1.97 -0.62
CA PHE A 80 -7.80 -1.62 -0.23
C PHE A 80 -8.08 -0.14 -0.45
N CYS A 81 -7.22 0.76 0.01
CA CYS A 81 -7.39 2.21 -0.19
C CYS A 81 -7.44 2.57 -1.69
N ALA A 82 -6.45 2.12 -2.47
CA ALA A 82 -6.41 2.43 -3.89
C ALA A 82 -7.64 1.88 -4.64
N ARG A 83 -8.06 0.65 -4.36
CA ARG A 83 -9.09 -0.03 -5.14
C ARG A 83 -10.50 0.21 -4.61
N TYR A 84 -10.74 0.04 -3.32
CA TYR A 84 -12.08 0.09 -2.74
C TYR A 84 -12.51 1.49 -2.31
N ILE A 85 -11.55 2.41 -2.14
CA ILE A 85 -11.82 3.80 -1.72
C ILE A 85 -11.62 4.75 -2.90
N HIS A 86 -10.41 4.89 -3.43
CA HIS A 86 -10.13 5.88 -4.50
C HIS A 86 -10.82 5.54 -5.82
N LEU A 87 -10.87 4.25 -6.18
CA LEU A 87 -11.60 3.76 -7.35
C LEU A 87 -13.07 3.39 -7.06
N SER A 88 -13.62 3.82 -5.92
CA SER A 88 -15.02 3.50 -5.55
C SER A 88 -16.06 4.07 -6.51
N HIS A 89 -15.72 5.11 -7.26
CA HIS A 89 -16.57 5.64 -8.33
C HIS A 89 -16.84 4.63 -9.46
N LEU A 90 -15.97 3.62 -9.63
CA LEU A 90 -16.16 2.54 -10.61
C LEU A 90 -17.18 1.49 -10.16
N TYR A 91 -17.48 1.41 -8.85
CA TYR A 91 -18.48 0.49 -8.32
C TYR A 91 -19.06 1.01 -7.00
N LYS A 92 -20.31 1.46 -7.05
CA LYS A 92 -21.06 1.85 -5.85
C LYS A 92 -21.61 0.60 -5.17
N ALA A 93 -21.02 0.26 -4.03
CA ALA A 93 -21.58 -0.75 -3.14
C ALA A 93 -22.70 -0.09 -2.32
N ASP A 94 -23.96 -0.26 -2.74
CA ASP A 94 -25.10 0.25 -1.96
C ASP A 94 -25.11 -0.39 -0.57
N SER A 95 -24.80 0.41 0.45
CA SER A 95 -24.79 -0.01 1.85
C SER A 95 -24.89 1.19 2.76
N ASP A 96 -25.96 1.24 3.56
CA ASP A 96 -26.16 2.26 4.59
C ASP A 96 -25.09 2.19 5.71
N ILE A 97 -24.31 1.11 5.74
CA ILE A 97 -23.21 0.91 6.69
C ILE A 97 -21.97 1.71 6.28
N ILE A 98 -21.75 1.91 4.98
CA ILE A 98 -20.55 2.56 4.44
C ILE A 98 -20.84 4.06 4.30
N THR A 99 -20.50 4.81 5.34
CA THR A 99 -20.56 6.28 5.34
C THR A 99 -19.19 6.88 5.00
N GLU A 100 -19.18 8.13 4.54
CA GLU A 100 -17.94 8.87 4.26
C GLU A 100 -17.05 8.98 5.50
N ASP A 101 -17.62 9.26 6.68
CA ASP A 101 -16.89 9.32 7.94
C ASP A 101 -16.14 8.02 8.27
N LYS A 102 -16.77 6.86 8.03
CA LYS A 102 -16.12 5.56 8.27
C LYS A 102 -15.05 5.24 7.24
N ILE A 103 -15.23 5.68 5.99
CA ILE A 103 -14.19 5.58 4.96
C ILE A 103 -12.98 6.43 5.37
N ASN A 104 -13.21 7.68 5.76
CA ASN A 104 -12.16 8.59 6.23
C ASN A 104 -11.46 8.02 7.47
N HIS A 105 -12.21 7.46 8.41
CA HIS A 105 -11.64 6.77 9.59
C HIS A 105 -10.70 5.63 9.19
N PHE A 106 -11.11 4.76 8.27
CA PHE A 106 -10.24 3.69 7.77
C PHE A 106 -8.95 4.22 7.12
N GLU A 107 -9.04 5.24 6.27
CA GLU A 107 -7.86 5.84 5.63
C GLU A 107 -6.91 6.46 6.65
N GLU A 108 -7.43 7.20 7.62
CA GLU A 108 -6.61 7.87 8.63
C GLU A 108 -5.93 6.86 9.58
N GLU A 109 -6.64 5.83 10.04
CA GLU A 109 -6.00 4.76 10.86
C GLU A 109 -4.96 3.97 10.06
N SER A 110 -5.21 3.74 8.77
CA SER A 110 -4.21 3.12 7.88
C SER A 110 -2.96 3.99 7.75
N LYS A 111 -3.12 5.30 7.49
CA LYS A 111 -1.99 6.24 7.41
C LYS A 111 -1.22 6.30 8.72
N LYS A 112 -1.91 6.38 9.87
CA LYS A 112 -1.27 6.39 11.21
C LYS A 112 -0.43 5.14 11.43
N TYR A 113 -0.97 3.96 11.12
CA TYR A 113 -0.23 2.71 11.24
C TYR A 113 1.01 2.68 10.34
N VAL A 114 0.87 3.09 9.07
CA VAL A 114 2.00 3.05 8.12
C VAL A 114 3.05 4.12 8.46
N ARG A 115 2.66 5.30 8.99
CA ARG A 115 3.61 6.28 9.56
C ARG A 115 4.35 5.73 10.77
N TYR A 116 3.66 5.03 11.67
CA TYR A 116 4.32 4.36 12.79
C TYR A 116 5.38 3.35 12.31
N LEU A 117 5.14 2.61 11.22
CA LEU A 117 6.15 1.73 10.64
C LEU A 117 7.34 2.50 10.05
N LEU A 118 7.11 3.66 9.42
CA LEU A 118 8.19 4.51 8.92
C LEU A 118 9.14 4.95 10.04
N GLU A 119 8.60 5.26 11.22
CA GLU A 119 9.37 5.73 12.38
C GLU A 119 10.09 4.59 13.10
N THR A 120 9.48 3.40 13.16
CA THR A 120 9.97 2.29 14.01
C THR A 120 10.74 1.21 13.26
N GLN A 121 10.53 1.07 11.94
CA GLN A 121 11.14 -0.01 11.15
C GLN A 121 12.27 0.50 10.28
N LYS A 122 13.40 -0.21 10.29
CA LYS A 122 14.55 0.08 9.42
C LYS A 122 14.73 -0.94 8.29
N HIS A 123 13.90 -2.00 8.28
CA HIS A 123 14.05 -3.08 7.32
C HIS A 123 13.65 -2.60 5.91
N PRO A 124 14.51 -2.72 4.87
CA PRO A 124 14.24 -2.12 3.56
C PRO A 124 12.98 -2.66 2.88
N LYS A 125 12.60 -3.92 3.15
CA LYS A 125 11.32 -4.48 2.68
C LYS A 125 10.11 -3.72 3.26
N VAL A 126 10.11 -3.41 4.57
CA VAL A 126 9.01 -2.67 5.19
C VAL A 126 8.98 -1.23 4.67
N LEU A 127 10.14 -0.57 4.58
CA LEU A 127 10.24 0.78 4.03
C LEU A 127 9.75 0.88 2.57
N GLN A 128 10.04 -0.14 1.76
CA GLN A 128 9.51 -0.24 0.40
C GLN A 128 7.97 -0.32 0.38
N ALA A 129 7.36 -1.08 1.31
CA ALA A 129 5.91 -1.15 1.44
C ALA A 129 5.32 0.19 1.91
N VAL A 130 5.94 0.84 2.89
CA VAL A 130 5.56 2.17 3.39
C VAL A 130 5.54 3.19 2.26
N ALA A 131 6.62 3.29 1.48
CA ALA A 131 6.70 4.19 0.34
C ALA A 131 5.64 3.87 -0.73
N SER A 132 5.40 2.59 -0.99
CA SER A 132 4.34 2.15 -1.93
C SER A 132 2.95 2.52 -1.45
N PHE A 133 2.67 2.42 -0.14
CA PHE A 133 1.41 2.83 0.46
C PHE A 133 1.21 4.33 0.30
N PHE A 134 2.18 5.16 0.70
CA PHE A 134 2.02 6.62 0.63
C PHE A 134 2.06 7.18 -0.79
N TRP A 135 2.60 6.44 -1.76
CA TRP A 135 2.56 6.84 -3.15
C TRP A 135 1.13 6.94 -3.71
N ILE A 136 0.18 6.12 -3.23
CA ILE A 136 -1.23 6.24 -3.68
C ILE A 136 -1.86 7.57 -3.24
N TYR A 137 -1.26 8.24 -2.26
CA TYR A 137 -1.62 9.56 -1.76
C TYR A 137 -0.72 10.66 -2.33
N GLU A 138 0.21 10.31 -3.23
CA GLU A 138 1.13 11.23 -3.91
C GLU A 138 1.99 12.07 -2.94
N GLU A 139 2.36 11.47 -1.82
CA GLU A 139 3.19 12.11 -0.79
C GLU A 139 4.65 12.23 -1.26
N ALA A 140 5.22 13.44 -1.23
CA ALA A 140 6.54 13.70 -1.82
C ALA A 140 7.71 12.98 -1.11
N PHE A 141 7.61 12.71 0.19
CA PHE A 141 8.69 12.07 0.95
C PHE A 141 8.97 10.62 0.53
N VAL A 142 8.06 9.98 -0.23
CA VAL A 142 8.22 8.58 -0.63
C VAL A 142 9.45 8.36 -1.49
N TRP A 143 9.90 9.37 -2.23
CA TRP A 143 11.10 9.30 -3.06
C TRP A 143 12.36 9.14 -2.22
N ASP A 144 12.47 9.86 -1.12
CA ASP A 144 13.59 9.72 -0.17
C ASP A 144 13.63 8.31 0.41
N VAL A 145 12.47 7.72 0.67
CA VAL A 145 12.34 6.34 1.16
C VAL A 145 12.73 5.34 0.06
N PHE A 146 12.30 5.54 -1.18
CA PHE A 146 12.68 4.68 -2.30
C PHE A 146 14.18 4.72 -2.60
N ILE A 147 14.83 5.88 -2.54
CA ILE A 147 16.29 6.02 -2.69
C ILE A 147 16.99 5.19 -1.61
N LYS A 148 16.63 5.38 -0.33
CA LYS A 148 17.17 4.58 0.80
C LYS A 148 16.95 3.07 0.65
N VAL A 149 15.83 2.67 0.05
CA VAL A 149 15.55 1.25 -0.25
C VAL A 149 16.49 0.73 -1.34
N LEU A 150 16.69 1.49 -2.43
CA LEU A 150 17.54 1.10 -3.56
C LEU A 150 19.02 0.99 -3.17
N GLU A 151 19.48 1.78 -2.19
CA GLU A 151 20.82 1.63 -1.60
C GLU A 151 21.05 0.21 -1.08
N LYS A 152 20.01 -0.41 -0.51
CA LYS A 152 20.11 -1.67 0.25
C LYS A 152 19.59 -2.90 -0.50
N LYS A 153 18.60 -2.76 -1.39
CA LYS A 153 17.99 -3.91 -2.08
C LYS A 153 17.52 -3.60 -3.50
N ARG A 154 17.63 -4.60 -4.38
CA ARG A 154 17.30 -4.52 -5.81
C ARG A 154 16.56 -5.75 -6.36
N ASP A 155 15.80 -6.44 -5.52
CA ASP A 155 15.01 -7.59 -5.98
C ASP A 155 13.89 -7.15 -6.95
N LYS A 156 13.41 -8.11 -7.74
CA LYS A 156 12.41 -7.88 -8.80
C LYS A 156 11.14 -7.21 -8.28
N LEU A 157 10.67 -7.55 -7.07
CA LEU A 157 9.45 -6.98 -6.50
C LEU A 157 9.66 -5.49 -6.16
N THR A 158 10.79 -5.17 -5.53
CA THR A 158 11.16 -3.79 -5.19
C THR A 158 11.26 -2.93 -6.44
N LEU A 159 11.99 -3.41 -7.45
CA LEU A 159 12.14 -2.69 -8.71
C LEU A 159 10.79 -2.51 -9.42
N SER A 160 9.89 -3.48 -9.33
CA SER A 160 8.55 -3.37 -9.90
C SER A 160 7.74 -2.24 -9.25
N HIS A 161 7.77 -2.12 -7.92
CA HIS A 161 7.04 -1.06 -7.21
C HIS A 161 7.58 0.33 -7.55
N ILE A 162 8.90 0.50 -7.51
CA ILE A 162 9.55 1.79 -7.83
C ILE A 162 9.31 2.17 -9.29
N LYS A 163 9.43 1.20 -10.20
CA LYS A 163 9.12 1.39 -11.62
C LYS A 163 7.70 1.90 -11.86
N ILE A 164 6.71 1.31 -11.19
CA ILE A 164 5.31 1.74 -11.31
C ILE A 164 5.15 3.16 -10.76
N ALA A 165 5.75 3.46 -9.61
CA ALA A 165 5.70 4.80 -9.02
C ALA A 165 6.31 5.86 -9.96
N ILE A 166 7.50 5.63 -10.52
CA ILE A 166 8.13 6.57 -11.47
C ILE A 166 7.23 6.83 -12.68
N ARG A 167 6.67 5.78 -13.27
CA ARG A 167 5.79 5.92 -14.44
C ARG A 167 4.53 6.71 -14.13
N GLN A 168 3.91 6.45 -12.98
CA GLN A 168 2.73 7.19 -12.53
C GLN A 168 3.09 8.66 -12.25
N CYS A 169 4.24 8.91 -11.63
CA CYS A 169 4.75 10.25 -11.37
C CYS A 169 4.94 11.04 -12.67
N TYR A 170 5.59 10.43 -13.66
CA TYR A 170 5.74 11.01 -15.00
C TYR A 170 4.39 11.29 -15.65
N SER A 171 3.47 10.32 -15.67
CA SER A 171 2.14 10.53 -16.25
C SER A 171 1.37 11.66 -15.56
N SER A 172 1.46 11.78 -14.24
CA SER A 172 0.83 12.84 -13.47
C SER A 172 1.49 14.21 -13.68
N SER A 173 2.81 14.29 -13.86
CA SER A 173 3.50 15.56 -14.13
C SER A 173 3.13 16.12 -15.51
N GLN A 174 2.85 15.26 -16.49
CA GLN A 174 2.36 15.68 -17.81
C GLN A 174 0.93 16.23 -17.77
N SER A 175 0.08 15.72 -16.86
CA SER A 175 -1.34 16.11 -16.78
C SER A 175 -1.61 17.27 -15.81
N ASN A 176 -0.74 17.49 -14.81
CA ASN A 176 -0.95 18.49 -13.78
C ASN A 176 0.35 19.24 -13.44
N GLN A 177 0.59 20.34 -14.15
CA GLN A 177 1.80 21.17 -14.03
C GLN A 177 1.91 21.92 -12.69
N VAL A 178 0.84 21.99 -11.89
CA VAL A 178 0.82 22.76 -10.63
C VAL A 178 1.29 21.91 -9.45
N LYS A 179 1.07 20.59 -9.46
CA LYS A 179 1.41 19.72 -8.33
C LYS A 179 2.86 19.23 -8.44
N LYS A 180 3.67 19.53 -7.42
CA LYS A 180 5.05 19.07 -7.34
C LYS A 180 5.12 17.68 -6.70
N TYR A 181 5.11 16.65 -7.53
CA TYR A 181 5.12 15.23 -7.11
C TYR A 181 6.48 14.76 -6.61
N MET A 182 7.56 15.41 -7.04
CA MET A 182 8.95 15.10 -6.75
C MET A 182 9.75 16.41 -6.79
N SER A 183 10.71 16.58 -5.88
CA SER A 183 11.65 17.70 -5.97
C SER A 183 12.76 17.44 -6.99
N GLU A 184 13.38 18.49 -7.49
CA GLU A 184 14.52 18.38 -8.41
C GLU A 184 15.68 17.58 -7.78
N GLN A 185 16.00 17.86 -6.52
CA GLN A 185 17.00 17.10 -5.77
C GLN A 185 16.64 15.60 -5.70
N GLN A 186 15.41 15.26 -5.33
CA GLN A 186 14.96 13.86 -5.30
C GLN A 186 15.05 13.19 -6.67
N ARG A 187 14.72 13.92 -7.74
CA ARG A 187 14.81 13.43 -9.12
C ARG A 187 16.25 13.13 -9.50
N GLU A 188 17.18 14.05 -9.22
CA GLU A 188 18.60 13.89 -9.50
C GLU A 188 19.23 12.74 -8.71
N GLU A 189 18.95 12.66 -7.41
CA GLU A 189 19.42 11.56 -6.56
C GLU A 189 18.87 10.20 -7.03
N LEU A 190 17.58 10.14 -7.41
CA LEU A 190 16.98 8.93 -7.95
C LEU A 190 17.59 8.54 -9.30
N ILE A 191 17.84 9.49 -10.20
CA ILE A 191 18.54 9.22 -11.47
C ILE A 191 19.95 8.68 -11.19
N ALA A 192 20.69 9.32 -10.28
CA ALA A 192 22.05 8.94 -9.95
C ALA A 192 22.13 7.49 -9.46
N ILE A 193 21.29 7.11 -8.49
CA ILE A 193 21.29 5.75 -7.93
C ILE A 193 20.83 4.69 -8.95
N LEU A 194 19.89 5.02 -9.84
CA LEU A 194 19.45 4.10 -10.90
C LEU A 194 20.55 3.87 -11.94
N LYS A 195 21.29 4.93 -12.33
CA LYS A 195 22.42 4.86 -13.25
C LYS A 195 23.58 4.07 -12.64
N GLU A 196 23.97 4.39 -11.40
CA GLU A 196 25.03 3.70 -10.66
C GLU A 196 24.76 2.19 -10.59
N LYS A 197 23.51 1.80 -10.32
CA LYS A 197 23.12 0.39 -10.17
C LYS A 197 22.79 -0.29 -11.50
N ASN A 198 22.81 0.44 -12.62
CA ASN A 198 22.45 -0.01 -13.96
C ASN A 198 21.08 -0.72 -14.02
N ILE A 199 20.04 -0.06 -13.50
CA ILE A 199 18.67 -0.59 -13.43
C ILE A 199 17.65 0.42 -13.96
N LEU A 200 16.50 -0.08 -14.42
CA LEU A 200 15.35 0.74 -14.82
C LEU A 200 15.69 1.83 -15.86
N GLN A 201 16.47 1.48 -16.89
CA GLN A 201 16.96 2.42 -17.91
C GLN A 201 15.84 3.22 -18.61
N LYS A 202 14.67 2.61 -18.82
CA LYS A 202 13.52 3.32 -19.38
C LYS A 202 12.98 4.38 -18.42
N GLU A 203 12.95 4.06 -17.13
CA GLU A 203 12.46 4.97 -16.10
C GLU A 203 13.44 6.11 -15.83
N ILE A 204 14.76 5.90 -15.99
CA ILE A 204 15.75 6.99 -16.01
C ILE A 204 15.39 8.03 -17.09
N SER A 205 15.14 7.58 -18.32
CA SER A 205 14.77 8.48 -19.41
C SER A 205 13.46 9.22 -19.14
N LEU A 206 12.50 8.62 -18.43
CA LEU A 206 11.29 9.33 -18.03
C LEU A 206 11.60 10.46 -17.03
N LEU A 207 12.42 10.18 -16.01
CA LEU A 207 12.82 11.16 -15.01
C LEU A 207 13.60 12.32 -15.62
N GLU A 208 14.46 12.07 -16.61
CA GLU A 208 15.19 13.12 -17.34
C GLU A 208 14.29 14.03 -18.18
N ASN A 209 13.08 13.56 -18.53
CA ASN A 209 12.10 14.28 -19.34
C ASN A 209 10.92 14.85 -18.52
N MET A 210 10.95 14.74 -17.18
CA MET A 210 9.98 15.38 -16.29
C MET A 210 10.30 16.86 -16.08
#